data_AF-A0A1W0WUJ1-F1
#
_entry.id   AF-A0A1W0WUJ1-F1
#
_cell.length_a   1.000
_cell.length_b   1.000
_cell.length_c   1.000
_cell.angle_alpha   90.00
_cell.angle_beta   90.00
_cell.angle_gamma   90.00
#
_symmetry.space_group_name_H-M   'P 1'
#
loop_
_entity.id
_entity.type
_entity.pdbx_description
1 polymer ?
#
loop_
_entity_poly.entity_id
_entity_poly.type
_entity_poly.pdbx_seq_one_letter_code
_entity_poly.pdbx_strand_id
1 'polypeptide(L)'
;MPKGAREGGKPAAVAKAQRSAKKGTQKGKTRHFTSPEELAAQAAQLDIEREGGDRIRERKAEGSGEESDETSSSGSESESSDEEVEKTKGVSALIEIENPNRVAVKNKKISELTIDTSTAGTQLSRREREEIEKESAKKLHEQLRAEGKTEQARADLARLAIIREEREQAAKKRAAEQTVKDAARASKAEATPSLKKDTPAGSGKK
;
A
#
# COMPACT_ATOMS: atom_id res chain seq x y z
N MET A 1 -29.98 50.10 -56.71
CA MET A 1 -28.93 50.07 -55.66
C MET A 1 -28.95 48.71 -54.99
N PRO A 2 -27.83 47.98 -54.96
CA PRO A 2 -27.71 46.65 -54.39
C PRO A 2 -27.32 46.73 -52.91
N LYS A 3 -27.72 45.76 -52.07
CA LYS A 3 -26.90 45.28 -50.94
C LYS A 3 -27.16 43.80 -50.69
N GLY A 4 -26.20 42.99 -51.12
CA GLY A 4 -25.98 41.65 -50.59
C GLY A 4 -25.08 41.68 -49.36
N ALA A 5 -25.21 40.65 -48.54
CA ALA A 5 -24.24 40.08 -47.58
C ALA A 5 -25.03 38.95 -46.87
N ARG A 6 -24.91 37.65 -47.20
CA ARG A 6 -23.76 36.74 -47.12
C ARG A 6 -22.95 36.85 -45.82
N GLU A 7 -22.99 35.70 -45.13
CA GLU A 7 -22.07 35.17 -44.13
C GLU A 7 -22.12 35.68 -42.70
N GLY A 8 -22.44 34.72 -41.82
CA GLY A 8 -22.25 34.77 -40.38
C GLY A 8 -22.34 33.35 -39.80
N GLY A 9 -21.71 32.38 -40.48
CA GLY A 9 -21.53 31.04 -39.93
C GLY A 9 -20.69 31.14 -38.66
N LYS A 10 -21.23 30.65 -37.54
CA LYS A 10 -20.52 30.55 -36.26
C LYS A 10 -19.17 29.85 -36.50
N PRO A 11 -18.03 30.42 -36.10
CA PRO A 11 -16.76 29.74 -36.29
C PRO A 11 -16.74 28.46 -35.43
N ALA A 12 -16.54 27.33 -36.09
CA ALA A 12 -16.27 26.06 -35.45
C ALA A 12 -15.09 26.23 -34.47
N ALA A 13 -15.25 25.73 -33.24
CA ALA A 13 -14.18 25.70 -32.27
C ALA A 13 -13.00 24.92 -32.86
N VAL A 14 -11.92 25.63 -33.18
CA VAL A 14 -10.64 25.03 -33.55
C VAL A 14 -10.15 24.26 -32.33
N ALA A 15 -10.27 22.93 -32.39
CA ALA A 15 -9.69 22.04 -31.40
C ALA A 15 -8.19 22.33 -31.32
N LYS A 16 -7.77 22.95 -30.22
CA LYS A 16 -6.37 23.22 -29.91
C LYS A 16 -5.71 21.86 -29.69
N ALA A 17 -5.09 21.32 -30.74
CA ALA A 17 -4.26 20.14 -30.66
C ALA A 17 -3.30 20.28 -29.47
N GLN A 18 -3.46 19.43 -28.46
CA GLN A 18 -2.53 19.31 -27.36
C GLN A 18 -1.20 18.86 -27.96
N ARG A 19 -0.26 19.81 -28.10
CA ARG A 19 1.10 19.50 -28.51
C ARG A 19 1.66 18.55 -27.46
N SER A 20 1.93 17.31 -27.85
CA SER A 20 2.63 16.32 -27.03
C SER A 20 3.90 16.97 -26.47
N ALA A 21 3.98 17.10 -25.14
CA ALA A 21 5.13 17.63 -24.47
C ALA A 21 6.36 16.81 -24.87
N LYS A 22 7.25 17.42 -25.66
CA LYS A 22 8.53 16.83 -26.04
C LYS A 22 9.29 16.58 -24.74
N LYS A 23 9.50 15.30 -24.38
CA LYS A 23 10.28 14.86 -23.21
C LYS A 23 11.63 15.59 -23.25
N GLY A 24 11.73 16.64 -22.46
CA GLY A 24 12.91 17.50 -22.40
C GLY A 24 14.10 16.66 -21.96
N THR A 25 15.17 16.74 -22.72
CA THR A 25 16.43 16.07 -22.45
C THR A 25 16.88 16.37 -21.02
N GLN A 26 17.23 15.34 -20.26
CA GLN A 26 17.85 15.36 -18.93
C GLN A 26 19.28 15.94 -18.98
N LYS A 27 19.53 16.97 -19.78
CA LYS A 27 20.81 17.67 -19.87
C LYS A 27 20.59 19.04 -19.26
N GLY A 28 21.18 19.27 -18.09
CA GLY A 28 21.03 20.52 -17.33
C GLY A 28 19.96 20.51 -16.23
N LYS A 29 19.21 19.41 -16.05
CA LYS A 29 18.36 19.24 -14.86
C LYS A 29 19.23 18.79 -13.70
N THR A 30 19.10 19.45 -12.55
CA THR A 30 19.79 19.09 -11.31
C THR A 30 19.59 17.60 -11.03
N ARG A 31 20.69 16.86 -10.84
CA ARG A 31 20.62 15.45 -10.46
C ARG A 31 20.11 15.40 -9.02
N HIS A 32 18.85 15.00 -8.85
CA HIS A 32 18.31 14.68 -7.55
C HIS A 32 18.77 13.26 -7.21
N PHE A 33 19.57 13.12 -6.16
CA PHE A 33 19.83 11.82 -5.56
C PHE A 33 18.59 11.47 -4.73
N THR A 34 17.87 10.43 -5.14
CA THR A 34 16.77 9.90 -4.34
C THR A 34 17.33 9.43 -3.00
N SER A 35 16.72 9.89 -1.91
CA SER A 35 17.14 9.46 -0.58
C SER A 35 16.83 7.97 -0.39
N PRO A 36 17.57 7.23 0.46
CA PRO A 36 17.29 5.82 0.72
C PRO A 36 15.87 5.61 1.27
N GLU A 37 15.34 6.59 2.01
CA GLU A 37 13.95 6.61 2.48
C GLU A 37 12.94 6.71 1.34
N GLU A 38 13.23 7.54 0.33
CA GLU A 38 12.37 7.70 -0.86
C GLU A 38 12.38 6.47 -1.77
N LEU A 39 13.52 5.76 -1.85
CA LEU A 39 13.60 4.47 -2.53
C LEU A 39 12.80 3.39 -1.80
N ALA A 40 12.89 3.33 -0.46
CA ALA A 40 12.11 2.39 0.34
C ALA A 40 10.60 2.70 0.27
N ALA A 41 10.22 3.98 0.27
CA ALA A 41 8.83 4.40 0.12
C ALA A 41 8.28 4.05 -1.29
N GLN A 42 9.08 4.22 -2.34
CA GLN A 42 8.69 3.77 -3.69
C GLN A 42 8.55 2.25 -3.76
N ALA A 43 9.46 1.48 -3.16
CA ALA A 43 9.36 0.03 -3.11
C ALA A 43 8.08 -0.41 -2.38
N ALA A 44 7.78 0.18 -1.22
CA ALA A 44 6.56 -0.11 -0.47
C ALA A 44 5.29 0.27 -1.23
N GLN A 45 5.30 1.37 -2.00
CA GLN A 45 4.17 1.75 -2.86
C GLN A 45 3.95 0.72 -3.98
N LEU A 46 5.02 0.26 -4.62
CA LEU A 46 4.94 -0.76 -5.66
C LEU A 46 4.47 -2.11 -5.12
N ASP A 47 4.88 -2.48 -3.89
CA ASP A 47 4.40 -3.69 -3.22
C ASP A 47 2.90 -3.60 -2.90
N ILE A 48 2.43 -2.45 -2.40
CA ILE A 48 0.99 -2.21 -2.16
C ILE A 48 0.19 -2.24 -3.46
N GLU A 49 0.71 -1.66 -4.55
CA GLU A 49 0.06 -1.69 -5.85
C GLU A 49 0.00 -3.10 -6.43
N ARG A 50 1.07 -3.89 -6.26
CA ARG A 50 1.12 -5.30 -6.66
C ARG A 50 0.13 -6.15 -5.87
N GLU A 51 0.16 -6.03 -4.54
CA GLU A 51 -0.78 -6.72 -3.66
C GLU A 51 -2.22 -6.28 -3.92
N GLY A 52 -2.45 -5.00 -4.20
CA GLY A 52 -3.76 -4.47 -4.58
C GLY A 52 -4.25 -5.05 -5.90
N GLY A 53 -3.37 -5.16 -6.89
CA GLY A 53 -3.63 -5.80 -8.17
C GLY A 53 -3.97 -7.28 -8.05
N ASP A 54 -3.23 -8.02 -7.21
CA ASP A 54 -3.47 -9.45 -6.98
C ASP A 54 -4.78 -9.69 -6.21
N ARG A 55 -5.11 -8.87 -5.21
CA ARG A 55 -6.41 -8.93 -4.51
C ARG A 55 -7.60 -8.60 -5.43
N ILE A 56 -7.41 -7.72 -6.40
CA ILE A 56 -8.45 -7.42 -7.42
C ILE A 56 -8.63 -8.60 -8.37
N ARG A 57 -7.55 -9.28 -8.75
CA ARG A 57 -7.59 -10.49 -9.59
C ARG A 57 -8.24 -11.66 -8.87
N GLU A 58 -7.92 -11.89 -7.60
CA GLU A 58 -8.57 -12.92 -6.76
C GLU A 58 -10.08 -12.68 -6.64
N ARG A 59 -10.50 -11.45 -6.33
CA ARG A 59 -11.94 -11.10 -6.28
C ARG A 59 -12.66 -11.26 -7.61
N LYS A 60 -11.95 -11.08 -8.73
CA LYS A 60 -12.51 -11.27 -10.08
C LYS A 60 -12.60 -12.76 -10.45
N ALA A 61 -11.68 -13.59 -9.97
CA ALA A 61 -11.68 -15.04 -10.17
C ALA A 61 -12.76 -15.74 -9.33
N GLU A 62 -13.09 -15.24 -8.14
CA GLU A 62 -14.11 -15.84 -7.26
C GLU A 62 -15.57 -15.48 -7.64
N GLY A 63 -15.77 -14.57 -8.59
CA GLY A 63 -17.09 -14.06 -9.00
C GLY A 63 -17.54 -14.43 -10.42
N SER A 64 -16.72 -15.14 -11.20
CA SER A 64 -16.98 -15.38 -12.63
C SER A 64 -16.64 -16.82 -12.99
N GLY A 65 -17.68 -17.65 -13.15
CA GLY A 65 -17.53 -18.92 -13.83
C GLY A 65 -17.19 -18.71 -15.30
N GLU A 66 -16.07 -19.31 -15.71
CA GLU A 66 -15.75 -19.78 -17.06
C GLU A 66 -15.50 -18.73 -18.16
N GLU A 67 -14.21 -18.47 -18.43
CA GLU A 67 -13.62 -18.57 -19.78
C GLU A 67 -12.09 -18.41 -19.74
N SER A 68 -11.41 -19.44 -20.23
CA SER A 68 -9.97 -19.56 -20.38
C SER A 68 -9.40 -18.57 -21.39
N ASP A 69 -8.30 -17.91 -21.04
CA ASP A 69 -7.30 -17.46 -22.02
C ASP A 69 -5.90 -17.79 -21.48
N GLU A 70 -5.28 -18.74 -22.18
CA GLU A 70 -3.92 -19.22 -22.01
C GLU A 70 -2.92 -18.15 -22.45
N THR A 71 -2.24 -17.50 -21.51
CA THR A 71 -0.90 -16.93 -21.76
C THR A 71 0.01 -17.19 -20.56
N SER A 72 0.37 -18.47 -20.38
CA SER A 72 1.55 -18.85 -19.62
C SER A 72 2.82 -18.61 -20.46
N SER A 73 3.91 -18.26 -19.78
CA SER A 73 5.29 -18.18 -20.30
C SER A 73 5.75 -16.85 -20.93
N SER A 74 6.24 -15.96 -20.07
CA SER A 74 7.47 -15.18 -20.33
C SER A 74 8.14 -15.02 -18.96
N GLY A 75 9.02 -15.93 -18.58
CA GLY A 75 10.42 -15.84 -19.00
C GLY A 75 11.21 -15.17 -17.88
N SER A 76 11.30 -15.87 -16.75
CA SER A 76 12.20 -15.55 -15.65
C SER A 76 13.64 -15.82 -16.13
N GLU A 77 14.22 -14.86 -16.83
CA GLU A 77 15.64 -14.90 -17.20
C GLU A 77 16.48 -14.50 -15.98
N SER A 78 16.84 -15.54 -15.24
CA SER A 78 17.94 -15.58 -14.29
C SER A 78 19.24 -15.16 -14.97
N GLU A 79 20.00 -14.31 -14.26
CA GLU A 79 21.47 -14.27 -14.23
C GLU A 79 22.21 -14.25 -15.58
N SER A 80 22.56 -13.05 -16.03
CA SER A 80 23.87 -12.83 -16.66
C SER A 80 24.32 -11.41 -16.37
N SER A 81 24.63 -11.14 -15.10
CA SER A 81 25.61 -10.10 -14.79
C SER A 81 26.94 -10.62 -15.34
N ASP A 82 27.22 -10.28 -16.61
CA ASP A 82 28.57 -10.29 -17.17
C ASP A 82 29.38 -9.41 -16.21
N GLU A 83 30.01 -10.04 -15.21
CA GLU A 83 31.20 -9.47 -14.61
C GLU A 83 32.08 -9.21 -15.81
N GLU A 84 32.12 -7.95 -16.23
CA GLU A 84 33.17 -7.43 -17.06
C GLU A 84 34.46 -7.68 -16.29
N VAL A 85 34.99 -8.90 -16.42
CA VAL A 85 36.41 -9.09 -16.60
C VAL A 85 36.69 -8.13 -17.73
N GLU A 86 37.15 -6.93 -17.40
CA GLU A 86 37.68 -5.99 -18.38
C GLU A 86 38.70 -6.81 -19.14
N LYS A 87 38.30 -7.38 -20.29
CA LYS A 87 39.16 -8.19 -21.16
C LYS A 87 40.20 -7.19 -21.62
N THR A 88 41.31 -7.12 -20.89
CA THR A 88 42.35 -6.14 -21.12
C THR A 88 42.77 -6.32 -22.57
N LYS A 89 42.46 -5.31 -23.40
CA LYS A 89 42.52 -5.45 -24.85
C LYS A 89 43.99 -5.66 -25.26
N GLY A 90 44.22 -6.64 -26.14
CA GLY A 90 45.52 -6.88 -26.77
C GLY A 90 46.53 -7.62 -25.90
N VAL A 91 47.82 -7.28 -26.06
CA VAL A 91 48.96 -7.99 -25.44
C VAL A 91 49.02 -7.81 -23.92
N SER A 92 48.26 -6.86 -23.37
CA SER A 92 48.17 -6.62 -21.93
C SER A 92 47.68 -7.82 -21.13
N ALA A 93 46.91 -8.73 -21.74
CA ALA A 93 46.48 -9.98 -21.11
C ALA A 93 47.60 -11.05 -21.03
N LEU A 94 48.64 -10.94 -21.87
CA LEU A 94 49.77 -11.87 -21.90
C LEU A 94 50.96 -11.42 -21.04
N ILE A 95 51.01 -10.14 -20.67
CA ILE A 95 52.12 -9.58 -19.91
C ILE A 95 51.81 -9.68 -18.41
N GLU A 96 52.64 -10.40 -17.68
CA GLU A 96 52.58 -10.49 -16.23
C GLU A 96 52.99 -9.14 -15.60
N ILE A 97 52.07 -8.53 -14.85
CA ILE A 97 52.31 -7.22 -14.22
C ILE A 97 52.92 -7.46 -12.82
N GLU A 98 54.25 -7.46 -12.74
CA GLU A 98 55.05 -7.54 -11.50
C GLU A 98 55.20 -6.17 -10.82
N ASN A 99 54.09 -5.48 -10.55
CA ASN A 99 54.15 -4.22 -9.81
C ASN A 99 54.01 -4.50 -8.29
N PRO A 100 55.06 -4.28 -7.47
CA PRO A 100 55.03 -4.60 -6.04
C PRO A 100 54.04 -3.75 -5.23
N ASN A 101 53.58 -2.61 -5.77
CA ASN A 101 52.53 -1.79 -5.16
C ASN A 101 51.13 -2.08 -5.72
N ARG A 102 50.98 -3.09 -6.59
CA ARG A 102 49.68 -3.44 -7.16
C ARG A 102 48.86 -4.25 -6.16
N VAL A 103 47.81 -3.61 -5.65
CA VAL A 103 46.82 -4.28 -4.81
C VAL A 103 45.91 -5.13 -5.69
N ALA A 104 45.98 -6.45 -5.56
CA ALA A 104 45.06 -7.36 -6.26
C ALA A 104 43.66 -7.25 -5.63
N VAL A 105 42.69 -6.81 -6.43
CA VAL A 105 41.28 -6.79 -6.00
C VAL A 105 40.78 -8.23 -5.97
N LYS A 106 40.51 -8.75 -4.77
CA LYS A 106 39.87 -10.05 -4.57
C LYS A 106 38.40 -9.81 -4.24
N ASN A 107 37.49 -10.34 -5.06
CA ASN A 107 36.05 -10.26 -4.80
C ASN A 107 35.72 -11.17 -3.61
N LYS A 108 35.44 -10.58 -2.44
CA LYS A 108 34.97 -11.32 -1.25
C LYS A 108 33.45 -11.33 -1.22
N LYS A 109 32.87 -12.46 -0.82
CA LYS A 109 31.42 -12.61 -0.70
C LYS A 109 30.91 -11.86 0.53
N ILE A 110 29.77 -11.20 0.38
CA ILE A 110 29.14 -10.36 1.42
C ILE A 110 28.88 -11.17 2.70
N SER A 111 28.59 -12.46 2.57
CA SER A 111 28.36 -13.39 3.69
C SER A 111 29.60 -13.67 4.56
N GLU A 112 30.81 -13.45 4.05
CA GLU A 112 32.07 -13.67 4.78
C GLU A 112 32.59 -12.38 5.44
N LEU A 113 31.95 -11.24 5.20
CA LEU A 113 32.19 -10.00 5.94
C LEU A 113 31.49 -10.09 7.30
N THR A 114 32.01 -10.96 8.16
CA THR A 114 31.68 -10.96 9.58
C THR A 114 32.19 -9.64 10.15
N ILE A 115 31.29 -8.73 10.48
CA ILE A 115 31.61 -7.50 11.20
C ILE A 115 32.01 -7.94 12.60
N ASP A 116 33.30 -8.18 12.82
CA ASP A 116 33.86 -8.50 14.13
C ASP A 116 33.65 -7.30 15.06
N THR A 117 32.55 -7.33 15.81
CA THR A 117 32.23 -6.37 16.88
C THR A 117 33.15 -6.51 18.10
N SER A 118 34.11 -7.44 18.07
CA SER A 118 35.04 -7.73 19.15
C SER A 118 36.30 -6.85 19.14
N THR A 119 36.59 -6.13 18.06
CA THR A 119 37.66 -5.11 18.08
C THR A 119 37.12 -3.82 18.70
N ALA A 120 37.15 -3.79 20.03
CA ALA A 120 36.90 -2.61 20.85
C ALA A 120 37.66 -1.39 20.31
N GLY A 121 36.95 -0.44 19.69
CA GLY A 121 37.52 0.87 19.37
C GLY A 121 37.28 1.44 17.97
N THR A 122 36.45 0.85 17.11
CA THR A 122 35.84 1.66 16.04
C THR A 122 34.83 2.58 16.70
N GLN A 123 35.33 3.65 17.34
CA GLN A 123 34.52 4.74 17.82
C GLN A 123 33.73 5.22 16.61
N LEU A 124 32.44 4.84 16.56
CA LEU A 124 31.50 5.37 15.60
C LEU A 124 31.78 6.86 15.47
N SER A 125 32.03 7.28 14.22
CA SER A 125 32.38 8.66 13.91
C SER A 125 31.40 9.56 14.66
N ARG A 126 31.86 10.73 15.14
CA ARG A 126 30.98 11.68 15.85
C ARG A 126 29.64 11.89 15.11
N ARG A 127 29.68 11.84 13.77
CA ARG A 127 28.51 11.84 12.90
C ARG A 127 27.60 10.63 13.04
N GLU A 128 28.16 9.42 13.04
CA GLU A 128 27.39 8.17 13.16
C GLU A 128 26.71 8.07 14.55
N ARG A 129 27.34 8.56 15.62
CA ARG A 129 26.72 8.61 16.94
C ARG A 129 25.54 9.57 16.98
N GLU A 130 25.71 10.77 16.42
CA GLU A 130 24.64 11.76 16.34
C GLU A 130 23.49 11.30 15.42
N GLU A 131 23.80 10.56 14.35
CA GLU A 131 22.80 9.97 13.45
C GLU A 131 22.01 8.85 14.14
N ILE A 132 22.67 7.93 14.84
CA ILE A 132 22.01 6.87 15.61
C ILE A 132 21.15 7.46 16.73
N GLU A 133 21.65 8.47 17.43
CA GLU A 133 20.88 9.14 18.49
C GLU A 133 19.65 9.83 17.91
N LYS A 134 19.80 10.53 16.77
CA LYS A 134 18.68 11.15 16.06
C LYS A 134 17.65 10.14 15.58
N GLU A 135 18.08 8.98 15.07
CA GLU A 135 17.18 7.89 14.70
C GLU A 135 16.50 7.29 15.94
N SER A 136 17.24 7.09 17.02
CA SER A 136 16.68 6.57 18.27
C SER A 136 15.64 7.53 18.86
N ALA A 137 15.89 8.84 18.85
CA ALA A 137 14.97 9.86 19.32
C ALA A 137 13.69 9.92 18.46
N LYS A 138 13.81 9.79 17.13
CA LYS A 138 12.65 9.67 16.23
C LYS A 138 11.82 8.43 16.56
N LYS A 139 12.47 7.27 16.72
CA LYS A 139 11.81 6.00 17.07
C LYS A 139 11.10 6.11 18.42
N LEU A 140 11.75 6.70 19.43
CA LEU A 140 11.15 6.94 20.73
C LEU A 140 9.94 7.89 20.64
N HIS A 141 10.04 8.96 19.86
CA HIS A 141 8.92 9.88 19.64
C HIS A 141 7.72 9.18 18.96
N GLU A 142 8.00 8.35 17.95
CA GLU A 142 6.97 7.54 17.29
C GLU A 142 6.36 6.51 18.24
N GLN A 143 7.18 5.84 19.06
CA GLN A 143 6.72 4.92 20.09
C GLN A 143 5.83 5.64 21.12
N LEU A 144 6.24 6.79 21.64
CA LEU A 144 5.43 7.59 22.56
C LEU A 144 4.11 8.03 21.92
N ARG A 145 4.07 8.28 20.60
CA ARG A 145 2.84 8.58 19.87
C ARG A 145 1.95 7.34 19.75
N ALA A 146 2.53 6.19 19.41
CA ALA A 146 1.81 4.93 19.30
C ALA A 146 1.25 4.45 20.66
N GLU A 147 2.01 4.63 21.73
CA GLU A 147 1.60 4.37 23.12
C GLU A 147 0.54 5.34 23.62
N GLY A 148 0.24 6.41 22.87
CA GLY A 148 -0.73 7.40 23.30
C GLY A 148 -0.21 8.31 24.41
N LYS A 149 1.11 8.48 24.55
CA LYS A 149 1.71 9.35 25.58
C LYS A 149 1.86 10.80 25.12
N THR A 150 1.86 11.08 23.81
CA THR A 150 1.81 12.46 23.30
C THR A 150 0.42 13.05 23.50
N GLU A 151 0.32 14.36 23.72
CA GLU A 151 -0.97 15.04 23.97
C GLU A 151 -1.98 14.82 22.83
N GLN A 152 -1.49 14.82 21.59
CA GLN A 152 -2.30 14.54 20.40
C GLN A 152 -2.85 13.10 20.43
N ALA A 153 -2.00 12.11 20.66
CA ALA A 153 -2.43 10.72 20.70
C ALA A 153 -3.34 10.42 21.91
N ARG A 154 -3.13 11.08 23.05
CA ARG A 154 -4.07 11.04 24.19
C ARG A 154 -5.45 11.56 23.79
N ALA A 155 -5.51 12.70 23.10
CA ALA A 155 -6.77 13.28 22.65
C ALA A 155 -7.49 12.37 21.65
N ASP A 156 -6.76 11.78 20.70
CA ASP A 156 -7.31 10.85 19.72
C ASP A 156 -7.83 9.56 20.39
N LEU A 157 -7.06 8.99 21.34
CA LEU A 157 -7.52 7.84 22.11
C LEU A 157 -8.75 8.16 22.97
N ALA A 158 -8.79 9.34 23.61
CA ALA A 158 -9.95 9.80 24.37
C ALA A 158 -11.18 9.95 23.47
N ARG A 159 -11.02 10.52 22.27
CA ARG A 159 -12.09 10.62 21.29
C ARG A 159 -12.60 9.25 20.85
N LEU A 160 -11.70 8.29 20.60
CA LEU A 160 -12.09 6.92 20.25
C LEU A 160 -12.77 6.21 21.41
N ALA A 161 -12.35 6.45 22.67
CA ALA A 161 -12.99 5.89 23.85
C ALA A 161 -14.45 6.36 23.99
N ILE A 162 -14.71 7.66 23.81
CA ILE A 162 -16.08 8.21 23.81
C ILE A 162 -16.96 7.51 22.76
N ILE A 163 -16.45 7.32 21.54
CA ILE A 163 -17.21 6.63 20.48
C ILE A 163 -17.49 5.17 20.85
N ARG A 164 -16.54 4.47 21.48
CA ARG A 164 -16.75 3.09 21.95
C ARG A 164 -17.83 3.06 23.03
N GLU A 165 -17.77 3.97 24.00
CA GLU A 165 -18.78 4.07 25.06
C GLU A 165 -20.18 4.37 24.47
N GLU A 166 -20.30 5.31 23.54
CA GLU A 166 -21.57 5.62 22.88
C GLU A 166 -22.12 4.41 22.12
N ARG A 167 -21.26 3.65 21.42
CA ARG A 167 -21.65 2.44 20.72
C ARG A 167 -22.12 1.35 21.67
N GLU A 168 -21.39 1.12 22.76
CA GLU A 168 -21.76 0.15 23.78
C GLU A 168 -23.06 0.56 24.48
N GLN A 169 -23.24 1.83 24.81
CA GLN A 169 -24.46 2.35 25.40
C GLN A 169 -25.64 2.22 24.43
N ALA A 170 -25.46 2.50 23.15
CA ALA A 170 -26.49 2.32 22.13
C ALA A 170 -26.85 0.83 21.93
N ALA A 171 -25.86 -0.06 21.94
CA ALA A 171 -26.07 -1.50 21.87
C ALA A 171 -26.83 -2.02 23.12
N LYS A 172 -26.43 -1.57 24.32
CA LYS A 172 -27.12 -1.89 25.57
C LYS A 172 -28.57 -1.37 25.58
N LYS A 173 -28.81 -0.14 25.11
CA LYS A 173 -30.16 0.42 24.97
C LYS A 173 -31.01 -0.38 23.98
N ARG A 174 -30.47 -0.73 22.80
CA ARG A 174 -31.17 -1.60 21.83
C ARG A 174 -31.48 -2.98 22.39
N ALA A 175 -30.54 -3.61 23.08
CA ALA A 175 -30.75 -4.91 23.70
C ALA A 175 -31.85 -4.84 24.78
N ALA A 176 -31.81 -3.84 25.66
CA ALA A 176 -32.84 -3.63 26.67
C ALA A 176 -34.23 -3.40 26.04
N GLU A 177 -34.33 -2.52 25.04
CA GLU A 177 -35.59 -2.29 24.33
C GLU A 177 -36.11 -3.55 23.62
N GLN A 178 -35.21 -4.35 23.05
CA GLN A 178 -35.56 -5.60 22.38
C GLN A 178 -36.11 -6.62 23.39
N THR A 179 -35.46 -6.79 24.55
CA THR A 179 -35.98 -7.68 25.60
C THR A 179 -37.36 -7.24 26.13
N VAL A 180 -37.62 -5.93 26.27
CA VAL A 180 -38.94 -5.42 26.68
C VAL A 180 -39.97 -5.64 25.57
N LYS A 181 -39.62 -5.40 24.31
CA LYS A 181 -40.51 -5.64 23.16
C LYS A 181 -40.83 -7.12 23.00
N ASP A 182 -39.86 -8.00 23.21
CA ASP A 182 -40.03 -9.45 23.12
C ASP A 182 -40.85 -9.98 24.29
N ALA A 183 -40.64 -9.49 25.52
CA ALA A 183 -41.49 -9.80 26.67
C ALA A 183 -42.94 -9.32 26.47
N ALA A 184 -43.13 -8.12 25.92
CA ALA A 184 -44.45 -7.58 25.59
C ALA A 184 -45.14 -8.35 24.44
N ARG A 185 -44.36 -8.85 23.46
CA ARG A 185 -44.86 -9.72 22.39
C ARG A 185 -45.23 -11.10 22.91
N ALA A 186 -44.42 -11.67 23.81
CA ALA A 186 -44.69 -12.94 24.45
C ALA A 186 -45.96 -12.88 25.31
N SER A 187 -46.13 -11.85 26.13
CA SER A 187 -47.35 -11.66 26.93
C SER A 187 -48.58 -11.40 26.07
N LYS A 188 -48.44 -10.66 24.96
CA LYS A 188 -49.54 -10.47 23.99
C LYS A 188 -49.87 -11.77 23.23
N ALA A 189 -48.89 -12.60 22.92
CA ALA A 189 -49.09 -13.90 22.30
C ALA A 189 -49.77 -14.89 23.26
N GLU A 190 -49.35 -14.96 24.53
CA GLU A 190 -49.98 -15.77 25.60
C GLU A 190 -51.38 -15.29 26.00
N ALA A 191 -51.75 -14.03 25.75
CA ALA A 191 -53.12 -13.53 25.92
C ALA A 191 -54.04 -13.86 24.72
N THR A 192 -53.51 -14.34 23.60
CA THR A 192 -54.28 -14.70 22.39
C THR A 192 -54.46 -16.20 22.05
N PRO A 193 -54.20 -17.20 22.92
CA PRO A 193 -54.35 -18.61 22.54
C PRO A 193 -55.78 -19.18 22.65
N SER A 194 -56.83 -18.38 22.88
CA SER A 194 -58.17 -18.94 23.18
C SER A 194 -59.33 -18.58 22.22
N LEU A 195 -59.09 -17.97 21.05
CA LEU A 195 -60.19 -17.58 20.13
C LEU A 195 -60.15 -18.21 18.72
N LYS A 196 -59.45 -19.34 18.55
CA LYS A 196 -59.51 -20.14 17.32
C LYS A 196 -59.53 -21.64 17.61
N LYS A 197 -60.54 -22.13 18.31
CA LYS A 197 -60.92 -23.55 18.28
C LYS A 197 -62.39 -23.68 18.64
N ASP A 198 -63.29 -23.27 17.74
CA ASP A 198 -64.70 -23.68 17.71
C ASP A 198 -65.35 -23.18 16.40
N THR A 199 -64.98 -23.77 15.26
CA THR A 199 -65.90 -23.84 14.12
C THR A 199 -66.39 -25.28 14.05
N PRO A 200 -67.59 -25.60 14.53
CA PRO A 200 -68.09 -26.96 14.46
C PRO A 200 -68.30 -27.36 12.99
N ALA A 201 -67.71 -28.48 12.62
CA ALA A 201 -68.06 -29.22 11.44
C ALA A 201 -69.49 -29.75 11.53
N GLY A 202 -70.22 -29.72 10.41
CA GLY A 202 -71.55 -30.32 10.25
C GLY A 202 -72.68 -29.30 10.42
N SER A 203 -73.79 -29.36 9.70
CA SER A 203 -74.31 -30.33 8.74
C SER A 203 -75.66 -29.81 8.22
N GLY A 204 -75.94 -29.98 6.93
CA GLY A 204 -77.26 -30.39 6.45
C GLY A 204 -78.32 -29.35 6.06
N LYS A 205 -78.91 -29.61 4.87
CA LYS A 205 -80.34 -29.46 4.50
C LYS A 205 -80.85 -28.01 4.39
N LYS A 206 -81.50 -27.54 3.33
CA LYS A 206 -82.22 -28.09 2.16
C LYS A 206 -82.07 -27.11 1.01
#